data_AF-C0XH62-F1
#
_entry.id   AF-C0XH62-F1
#
_cell.length_a   1.000
_cell.length_b   1.000
_cell.length_c   1.000
_cell.angle_alpha   90.00
_cell.angle_beta   90.00
_cell.angle_gamma   90.00
#
_symmetry.space_group_name_H-M   'P 1'
#
loop_
_entity.id
_entity.type
_entity.pdbx_description
1 polymer ?
#
loop_
_entity_poly.entity_id
_entity_poly.type
_entity_poly.pdbx_seq_one_letter_code
_entity_poly.pdbx_strand_id
1 'polypeptide(L)'
;MTQNKQVQYDLQLIKNWQRQLHYTDDQVQAVIQVDDYSTFINGHAAVGEYDPAADRFRKVAFKKLMPNLDMRSAYLLNGIKFEIHDLALTPTKVQLITGVSTEEYDHFLAGESDRLVYENAFDRMGVYYYQQVGNRLG
;
A
#
# COMPACT_ATOMS: atom_id res chain seq x y z
N MET A 1 10.48 6.34 23.38
CA MET A 1 11.29 6.36 22.15
C MET A 1 10.67 5.37 21.15
N THR A 2 9.79 5.85 20.28
CA THR A 2 8.99 5.02 19.34
C THR A 2 9.53 5.10 17.91
N GLN A 3 10.69 5.73 17.71
CA GLN A 3 11.12 6.28 16.41
C GLN A 3 11.74 5.30 15.40
N ASN A 4 11.96 4.01 15.70
CA ASN A 4 12.64 3.13 14.74
C ASN A 4 11.74 2.26 13.85
N LYS A 5 10.45 2.08 14.17
CA LYS A 5 9.57 1.20 13.36
C LYS A 5 8.84 1.91 12.23
N GLN A 6 8.30 3.11 12.49
CA GLN A 6 7.56 3.89 11.49
C GLN A 6 8.47 4.32 10.33
N VAL A 7 9.63 4.87 10.63
CA VAL A 7 10.63 5.28 9.63
C VAL A 7 11.04 4.10 8.73
N GLN A 8 11.28 2.93 9.31
CA GLN A 8 11.62 1.73 8.54
C GLN A 8 10.50 1.32 7.58
N TYR A 9 9.25 1.41 8.02
CA TYR A 9 8.09 1.11 7.20
C TYR A 9 7.96 2.08 6.01
N ASP A 10 8.07 3.39 6.23
CA ASP A 10 7.95 4.39 5.16
C ASP A 10 9.06 4.26 4.12
N LEU A 11 10.30 4.04 4.57
CA LEU A 11 11.44 3.80 3.69
C LEU A 11 11.27 2.51 2.89
N GLN A 12 10.70 1.46 3.48
CA GLN A 12 10.44 0.22 2.75
C GLN A 12 9.36 0.41 1.67
N LEU A 13 8.30 1.18 1.95
CA LEU A 13 7.28 1.54 0.97
C LEU A 13 7.90 2.29 -0.22
N ILE A 14 8.69 3.32 0.06
CA ILE A 14 9.37 4.13 -0.95
C ILE A 14 10.27 3.25 -1.83
N LYS A 15 11.12 2.39 -1.22
CA LYS A 15 12.01 1.47 -1.94
C LYS A 15 11.26 0.45 -2.79
N ASN A 16 10.12 -0.04 -2.31
CA ASN A 16 9.29 -0.98 -3.05
C ASN A 16 8.67 -0.32 -4.29
N TRP A 17 8.08 0.87 -4.14
CA TRP A 17 7.52 1.60 -5.28
C TRP A 17 8.58 2.08 -6.27
N GLN A 18 9.74 2.53 -5.79
CA GLN A 18 10.88 2.85 -6.66
C GLN A 18 11.22 1.67 -7.57
N ARG A 19 11.35 0.46 -7.00
CA ARG A 19 11.67 -0.75 -7.75
C ARG A 19 10.56 -1.12 -8.74
N GLN A 20 9.31 -1.11 -8.31
CA GLN A 20 8.16 -1.46 -9.16
C GLN A 20 7.98 -0.50 -10.33
N LEU A 21 8.26 0.79 -10.12
CA LEU A 21 8.14 1.83 -11.14
C LEU A 21 9.40 1.99 -11.99
N HIS A 22 10.48 1.28 -11.66
CA HIS A 22 11.80 1.45 -12.25
C HIS A 22 12.32 2.90 -12.20
N TYR A 23 12.08 3.59 -11.08
CA TYR A 23 12.54 4.96 -10.88
C TYR A 23 14.01 4.99 -10.43
N THR A 24 14.75 5.93 -10.98
CA THR A 24 16.09 6.33 -10.48
C THR A 24 15.98 7.09 -9.17
N ASP A 25 17.07 7.17 -8.41
CA ASP A 25 17.11 7.94 -7.16
C ASP A 25 16.73 9.41 -7.36
N ASP A 26 17.21 10.05 -8.44
CA ASP A 26 16.84 11.43 -8.79
C ASP A 26 15.33 11.59 -9.03
N GLN A 27 14.70 10.63 -9.70
CA GLN A 27 13.25 10.63 -9.91
C GLN A 27 12.49 10.44 -8.60
N VAL A 28 12.98 9.59 -7.70
CA VAL A 28 12.38 9.44 -6.36
C VAL A 28 12.50 10.76 -5.60
N GLN A 29 13.70 11.34 -5.52
CA GLN A 29 13.96 12.60 -4.82
C GLN A 29 13.04 13.71 -5.30
N ALA A 30 12.88 13.86 -6.62
CA ALA A 30 11.98 14.85 -7.22
C ALA A 30 10.52 14.65 -6.83
N VAL A 31 10.07 13.39 -6.69
CA VAL A 31 8.70 13.06 -6.28
C VAL A 31 8.47 13.32 -4.80
N ILE A 32 9.38 12.86 -3.94
CA ILE A 32 9.20 12.97 -2.48
C ILE A 32 9.52 14.38 -1.94
N GLN A 33 10.23 15.19 -2.73
CA GLN A 33 10.57 16.58 -2.44
C GLN A 33 11.37 16.73 -1.15
N VAL A 34 12.48 16.00 -1.05
CA VAL A 34 13.44 16.10 0.06
C VAL A 34 14.74 16.74 -0.41
N ASP A 35 15.32 17.58 0.44
CA ASP A 35 16.52 18.36 0.10
C ASP A 35 17.76 17.46 -0.04
N ASP A 36 17.94 16.50 0.88
CA ASP A 36 19.02 15.52 0.86
C ASP A 36 18.46 14.09 0.84
N TYR A 37 18.38 13.53 -0.37
CA TYR A 37 17.90 12.17 -0.58
C TYR A 37 18.78 11.11 0.10
N SER A 38 20.09 11.31 0.13
CA SER A 38 21.02 10.34 0.75
C SER A 38 20.78 10.26 2.26
N THR A 39 20.65 11.41 2.92
CA THR A 39 20.31 11.49 4.35
C THR A 39 18.93 10.87 4.62
N PHE A 40 17.94 11.15 3.76
CA PHE A 40 16.59 10.63 3.89
C PHE A 40 16.53 9.10 3.74
N ILE A 41 17.08 8.53 2.66
CA ILE A 41 16.95 7.10 2.34
C ILE A 41 17.74 6.19 3.30
N ASN A 42 18.73 6.77 4.00
CA ASN A 42 19.49 6.14 5.08
C ASN A 42 18.81 6.27 6.45
N GLY A 43 17.66 6.95 6.56
CA GLY A 43 16.89 7.06 7.80
C GLY A 43 17.42 8.09 8.79
N HIS A 44 18.17 9.09 8.33
CA HIS A 44 18.76 10.14 9.18
C HIS A 44 18.04 11.50 9.07
N ALA A 45 17.03 11.63 8.21
CA ALA A 45 16.18 12.82 8.13
C ALA A 45 15.23 12.95 9.35
N ALA A 46 14.61 14.12 9.51
CA ALA A 46 13.68 14.36 10.62
C ALA A 46 12.43 13.49 10.49
N VAL A 47 11.93 12.95 11.62
CA VAL A 47 10.81 12.00 11.59
C VAL A 47 9.53 12.56 10.96
N GLY A 48 9.29 13.87 11.05
CA GLY A 48 8.14 14.52 10.40
C GLY A 48 8.21 14.60 8.88
N GLU A 49 9.34 14.23 8.25
CA GLU A 49 9.53 14.29 6.80
C GLU A 49 9.13 12.99 6.09
N TYR A 50 9.14 11.84 6.78
CA TYR A 50 8.89 10.54 6.15
C TYR A 50 7.43 10.33 5.73
N ASP A 51 6.46 10.65 6.61
CA ASP A 51 5.03 10.47 6.27
C ASP A 51 4.63 11.29 5.02
N PRO A 52 4.97 12.60 4.92
CA PRO A 52 4.64 13.38 3.72
C PRO A 52 5.37 12.89 2.47
N ALA A 53 6.64 12.48 2.60
CA ALA A 53 7.42 11.93 1.49
C ALA A 53 6.80 10.61 0.97
N ALA A 54 6.46 9.70 1.87
CA ALA A 54 5.80 8.45 1.54
C ALA A 54 4.43 8.69 0.90
N ASP A 55 3.64 9.66 1.38
CA ASP A 55 2.35 9.99 0.77
C ASP A 55 2.46 10.62 -0.62
N ARG A 56 3.45 11.50 -0.84
CA ARG A 56 3.74 12.02 -2.19
C ARG A 56 4.07 10.90 -3.16
N PHE A 57 4.94 9.97 -2.75
CA PHE A 57 5.30 8.87 -3.65
C PHE A 57 4.15 7.89 -3.86
N ARG A 58 3.37 7.60 -2.82
CA ARG A 58 2.17 6.76 -2.89
C ARG A 58 1.20 7.25 -3.97
N LYS A 59 0.92 8.55 -4.01
CA LYS A 59 0.04 9.16 -5.02
C LYS A 59 0.56 8.95 -6.44
N VAL A 60 1.88 9.09 -6.65
CA VAL A 60 2.51 8.83 -7.94
C VAL A 60 2.45 7.34 -8.29
N ALA A 61 2.75 6.47 -7.34
CA ALA A 61 2.70 5.03 -7.51
C ALA A 61 1.31 4.56 -7.87
N PHE A 62 0.26 5.03 -7.18
CA PHE A 62 -1.12 4.65 -7.49
C PHE A 62 -1.54 5.09 -8.88
N LYS A 63 -1.22 6.33 -9.27
CA LYS A 63 -1.50 6.82 -10.63
C LYS A 63 -0.81 6.00 -11.73
N LYS A 64 0.35 5.41 -11.43
CA LYS A 64 1.14 4.63 -12.40
C LYS A 64 0.79 3.16 -12.43
N LEU A 65 0.59 2.55 -11.27
CA LEU A 65 0.35 1.10 -11.11
C LEU A 65 -1.12 0.73 -11.22
N MET A 66 -2.03 1.68 -10.96
CA MET A 66 -3.47 1.46 -10.98
C MET A 66 -4.15 2.60 -11.76
N PRO A 67 -3.81 2.79 -13.05
CA PRO A 67 -4.26 3.95 -13.84
C PRO A 67 -5.78 4.00 -14.07
N ASN A 68 -6.46 2.85 -13.94
CA ASN A 68 -7.90 2.72 -14.14
C ASN A 68 -8.72 3.10 -12.92
N LEU A 69 -8.09 3.21 -11.74
CA LEU A 69 -8.77 3.49 -10.49
C LEU A 69 -8.74 4.99 -10.19
N ASP A 70 -9.85 5.49 -9.62
CA ASP A 70 -9.79 6.74 -8.88
C ASP A 70 -8.87 6.58 -7.65
N MET A 71 -8.41 7.72 -7.11
CA MET A 71 -7.46 7.70 -6.01
C MET A 71 -8.00 6.91 -4.81
N ARG A 72 -9.29 7.04 -4.47
CA ARG A 72 -9.88 6.35 -3.32
C ARG A 72 -9.86 4.83 -3.54
N SER A 73 -10.33 4.35 -4.68
CA SER A 73 -10.30 2.92 -5.01
C SER A 73 -8.87 2.36 -5.02
N ALA A 74 -7.89 3.13 -5.48
CA ALA A 74 -6.47 2.74 -5.42
C ALA A 74 -5.97 2.58 -3.97
N TYR A 75 -6.34 3.50 -3.05
CA TYR A 75 -6.02 3.36 -1.63
C TYR A 75 -6.66 2.10 -1.03
N LEU A 76 -7.93 1.84 -1.35
CA LEU A 76 -8.64 0.65 -0.85
C LEU A 76 -7.97 -0.63 -1.36
N LEU A 77 -7.73 -0.76 -2.66
CA LEU A 77 -7.06 -1.93 -3.23
C LEU A 77 -5.65 -2.13 -2.66
N ASN A 78 -4.89 -1.04 -2.44
CA ASN A 78 -3.58 -1.13 -1.81
C ASN A 78 -3.68 -1.65 -0.35
N GLY A 79 -4.67 -1.21 0.41
CA GLY A 79 -4.95 -1.72 1.75
C GLY A 79 -5.30 -3.22 1.75
N ILE A 80 -6.18 -3.65 0.83
CA ILE A 80 -6.54 -5.06 0.66
C ILE A 80 -5.29 -5.89 0.32
N LYS A 81 -4.44 -5.44 -0.61
CA LYS A 81 -3.20 -6.14 -0.97
C LYS A 81 -2.23 -6.26 0.21
N PHE A 82 -2.16 -5.24 1.06
CA PHE A 82 -1.38 -5.29 2.29
C PHE A 82 -1.92 -6.38 3.24
N GLU A 83 -3.23 -6.41 3.49
CA GLU A 83 -3.87 -7.38 4.40
C GLU A 83 -3.72 -8.82 3.90
N ILE A 84 -3.86 -9.04 2.58
CA ILE A 84 -3.62 -10.33 1.91
C ILE A 84 -2.19 -10.80 2.17
N HIS A 85 -1.21 -9.90 1.98
CA HIS A 85 0.21 -10.22 2.14
C HIS A 85 0.56 -10.49 3.61
N ASP A 86 0.15 -9.62 4.53
CA ASP A 86 0.49 -9.74 5.97
C ASP A 86 -0.07 -11.04 6.59
N LEU A 87 -1.29 -11.43 6.20
CA LEU A 87 -1.91 -12.66 6.66
C LEU A 87 -1.58 -13.89 5.79
N ALA A 88 -0.78 -13.73 4.73
CA ALA A 88 -0.45 -14.77 3.77
C ALA A 88 -1.69 -15.53 3.23
N LEU A 89 -2.73 -14.80 2.85
CA LEU A 89 -4.01 -15.38 2.42
C LEU A 89 -3.91 -16.03 1.05
N THR A 90 -4.54 -17.20 0.90
CA THR A 90 -4.70 -17.85 -0.40
C THR A 90 -5.79 -17.17 -1.24
N PRO A 91 -5.75 -17.24 -2.58
CA PRO A 91 -6.79 -16.68 -3.43
C PRO A 91 -8.22 -17.09 -3.05
N THR A 92 -8.43 -18.38 -2.79
CA THR A 92 -9.73 -18.91 -2.33
C THR A 92 -10.20 -18.26 -1.04
N LYS A 93 -9.28 -17.99 -0.11
CA LYS A 93 -9.61 -17.33 1.16
C LYS A 93 -9.96 -15.86 0.94
N VAL A 94 -9.23 -15.16 0.06
CA VAL A 94 -9.54 -13.77 -0.30
C VAL A 94 -10.92 -13.67 -0.94
N GLN A 95 -11.25 -14.55 -1.89
CA GLN A 95 -12.57 -14.60 -2.53
C GLN A 95 -13.67 -14.83 -1.49
N LEU A 96 -13.47 -15.77 -0.56
CA LEU A 96 -14.44 -16.04 0.51
C LEU A 96 -14.68 -14.82 1.41
N ILE A 97 -13.63 -14.07 1.76
CA ILE A 97 -13.73 -12.91 2.65
C ILE A 97 -14.36 -11.72 1.93
N THR A 98 -13.83 -11.38 0.74
CA THR A 98 -14.25 -10.20 -0.02
C THR A 98 -15.61 -10.41 -0.70
N GLY A 99 -15.95 -11.66 -1.03
CA GLY A 99 -17.10 -12.00 -1.87
C GLY A 99 -16.87 -11.75 -3.36
N VAL A 100 -15.64 -11.44 -3.77
CA VAL A 100 -15.26 -11.35 -5.19
C VAL A 100 -15.32 -12.76 -5.78
N SER A 101 -15.99 -12.91 -6.93
CA SER A 101 -16.11 -14.20 -7.61
C SER A 101 -14.77 -14.66 -8.18
N THR A 102 -14.67 -15.96 -8.50
CA THR A 102 -13.49 -16.50 -9.18
C THR A 102 -13.22 -15.80 -10.51
N GLU A 103 -14.28 -15.50 -11.27
CA GLU A 103 -14.20 -14.84 -12.58
C GLU A 103 -13.71 -13.40 -12.48
N GLU A 104 -14.07 -12.69 -11.41
CA GLU A 104 -13.72 -11.29 -11.19
C GLU A 104 -12.38 -11.12 -10.44
N TYR A 105 -11.81 -12.20 -9.89
CA TYR A 105 -10.67 -12.10 -8.96
C TYR A 105 -9.43 -11.45 -9.58
N ASP A 106 -9.09 -11.81 -10.82
CA ASP A 106 -7.92 -11.28 -11.51
C ASP A 106 -8.13 -9.81 -11.89
N HIS A 107 -9.31 -9.45 -12.39
CA HIS A 107 -9.71 -8.05 -12.66
C HIS A 107 -9.70 -7.20 -11.39
N PHE A 108 -10.20 -7.75 -10.29
CA PHE A 108 -10.19 -7.11 -8.99
C PHE A 108 -8.76 -6.75 -8.54
N LEU A 109 -7.83 -7.72 -8.60
CA LEU A 109 -6.43 -7.47 -8.25
C LEU A 109 -5.69 -6.57 -9.25
N ALA A 110 -6.12 -6.55 -10.51
CA ALA A 110 -5.60 -5.66 -11.55
C ALA A 110 -6.09 -4.21 -11.42
N GLY A 111 -7.11 -3.94 -10.61
CA GLY A 111 -7.67 -2.60 -10.50
C GLY A 111 -8.71 -2.29 -11.58
N GLU A 112 -9.41 -3.31 -12.07
CA GLU A 112 -10.33 -3.22 -13.21
C GLU A 112 -11.81 -3.42 -12.82
N SER A 113 -12.11 -3.71 -11.55
CA SER A 113 -13.48 -3.88 -11.07
C SER A 113 -14.19 -2.55 -10.84
N ASP A 114 -15.53 -2.62 -10.66
CA ASP A 114 -16.31 -1.47 -10.23
C ASP A 114 -15.88 -0.96 -8.85
N ARG A 115 -15.97 0.37 -8.66
CA ARG A 115 -15.62 1.04 -7.41
C ARG A 115 -16.26 0.40 -6.17
N LEU A 116 -17.53 0.03 -6.23
CA LEU A 116 -18.26 -0.55 -5.09
C LEU A 116 -17.71 -1.92 -4.69
N VAL A 117 -17.07 -2.65 -5.61
CA VAL A 117 -16.39 -3.91 -5.30
C VAL A 117 -15.26 -3.66 -4.31
N TYR A 118 -14.45 -2.62 -4.54
CA TYR A 118 -13.35 -2.27 -3.63
C TYR A 118 -13.83 -1.81 -2.27
N GLU A 119 -14.88 -0.99 -2.20
CA GLU A 119 -15.46 -0.52 -0.93
C GLU A 119 -15.96 -1.70 -0.09
N ASN A 120 -16.79 -2.57 -0.67
CA ASN A 120 -17.33 -3.74 0.03
C ASN A 120 -16.24 -4.75 0.42
N ALA A 121 -15.26 -4.98 -0.47
CA ALA A 121 -14.15 -5.89 -0.21
C ALA A 121 -13.25 -5.38 0.92
N PHE A 122 -12.96 -4.08 0.95
CA PHE A 122 -12.15 -3.46 1.99
C PHE A 122 -12.83 -3.55 3.36
N ASP A 123 -14.14 -3.27 3.44
CA ASP A 123 -14.88 -3.38 4.70
C ASP A 123 -14.83 -4.81 5.28
N ARG A 124 -15.03 -5.83 4.43
CA ARG A 124 -14.99 -7.24 4.84
C ARG A 124 -13.59 -7.70 5.21
N MET A 125 -12.59 -7.32 4.41
CA MET A 125 -11.20 -7.68 4.67
C MET A 125 -10.68 -7.00 5.94
N GLY A 126 -11.02 -5.72 6.16
CA GLY A 126 -10.63 -4.98 7.36
C GLY A 126 -11.19 -5.59 8.65
N VAL A 127 -12.47 -6.01 8.65
CA VAL A 127 -13.05 -6.74 9.79
C VAL A 127 -12.32 -8.06 10.03
N TYR A 128 -12.06 -8.83 8.97
CA TYR A 128 -11.35 -10.10 9.08
C TYR A 128 -9.92 -9.89 9.60
N TYR A 129 -9.20 -8.91 9.07
CA TYR A 129 -7.84 -8.58 9.45
C TYR A 129 -7.75 -8.18 10.92
N TYR A 130 -8.66 -7.31 11.37
CA TYR A 130 -8.75 -6.93 12.78
C TYR A 130 -8.97 -8.13 13.70
N GLN A 131 -9.84 -9.08 13.32
CA GLN A 131 -10.05 -10.29 14.10
C GLN A 131 -8.79 -11.18 14.15
N GLN A 132 -8.05 -11.30 13.05
CA GLN A 132 -6.84 -12.13 13.02
C GLN A 132 -5.69 -11.51 13.81
N VAL A 133 -5.49 -10.20 13.69
CA VAL A 133 -4.36 -9.50 14.35
C VAL A 133 -4.68 -9.11 15.78
N GLY A 134 -5.91 -8.68 16.07
CA GLY A 134 -6.36 -8.37 17.43
C GLY A 134 -6.25 -9.57 18.37
N ASN A 135 -6.54 -10.78 17.86
CA ASN A 135 -6.37 -12.03 18.61
C ASN A 135 -4.90 -12.44 18.84
N ARG A 136 -3.91 -11.77 18.21
CA ARG A 136 -2.48 -12.02 18.45
C ARG A 136 -1.91 -11.16 19.59
N LEU A 137 -2.68 -10.18 20.06
CA LEU A 137 -2.27 -9.23 21.09
C LEU A 137 -2.88 -9.54 22.48
N GLY A 138 -3.78 -10.52 22.56
CA GLY A 138 -4.29 -11.09 23.82
C GLY A 138 -3.59 -12.39 24.15
#